data_AF-A0A3E0HD19-F1
#
_entry.id   AF-A0A3E0HD19-F1
#
_cell.length_a   1.000
_cell.length_b   1.000
_cell.length_c   1.000
_cell.angle_alpha   90.00
_cell.angle_beta   90.00
_cell.angle_gamma   90.00
#
_symmetry.space_group_name_H-M   'P 1'
#
loop_
_entity.id
_entity.type
_entity.pdbx_description
1 polymer ?
#
loop_
_entity_poly.entity_id
_entity_poly.type
_entity_poly.pdbx_seq_one_letter_code
_entity_poly.pdbx_strand_id
1 'polypeptide(L)'
;MLIRILSAASQDSMAEDTVELTAPGVALLAALREVVERQAHYARARAEIEKAFKADMGTAEVAAVDGAPVFTYRTTLRTSLTQKLLKQHFPDIAAMCSETKRVRTFNLLDK
;
A
#
# COMPACT_ATOMS: atom_id res chain seq x y z
N MET A 1 -4.35 -9.75 46.98
CA MET A 1 -3.28 -8.75 47.22
C MET A 1 -2.54 -8.58 45.89
N LEU A 2 -2.65 -7.39 45.29
CA LEU A 2 -2.35 -7.12 43.88
C LEU A 2 -0.84 -7.20 43.57
N ILE A 3 -0.49 -7.95 42.53
CA ILE A 3 0.81 -7.83 41.86
C ILE A 3 0.65 -6.78 40.77
N ARG A 4 1.15 -5.57 41.03
CA ARG A 4 1.33 -4.52 40.01
C ARG A 4 2.51 -4.91 39.13
N ILE A 5 2.22 -5.47 37.94
CA ILE A 5 3.14 -5.40 36.82
C ILE A 5 2.78 -4.12 36.07
N LEU A 6 3.34 -2.99 36.51
CA LEU A 6 3.40 -1.80 35.68
C LEU A 6 4.41 -2.13 34.57
N SER A 7 3.89 -2.70 33.48
CA SER A 7 4.55 -2.68 32.19
C SER A 7 4.85 -1.22 31.90
N ALA A 8 6.15 -0.87 31.93
CA ALA A 8 6.63 0.39 31.41
C ALA A 8 6.27 0.39 29.91
N ALA A 9 5.11 0.96 29.61
CA ALA A 9 4.82 1.46 28.29
C ALA A 9 5.94 2.46 27.99
N SER A 10 6.93 2.03 27.20
CA SER A 10 7.82 2.93 26.48
C SER A 10 6.92 3.79 25.60
N GLN A 11 6.46 4.90 26.16
CA GLN A 11 6.10 6.09 25.42
C GLN A 11 7.40 6.59 24.79
N ASP A 12 7.75 5.99 23.66
CA ASP A 12 8.76 6.53 22.76
C ASP A 12 8.13 7.78 22.15
N SER A 13 8.34 8.91 22.83
CA SER A 13 7.91 10.22 22.39
C SER A 13 8.65 10.55 21.09
N MET A 14 8.05 10.21 19.95
CA MET A 14 8.42 10.80 18.67
C MET A 14 8.02 12.27 18.74
N ALA A 15 8.88 13.11 19.32
CA ALA A 15 8.74 14.55 19.19
C ALA A 15 8.62 14.86 17.70
N GLU A 16 7.51 15.47 17.30
CA GLU A 16 7.30 15.92 15.93
C GLU A 16 8.30 17.05 15.65
N ASP A 17 9.49 16.68 15.22
CA ASP A 17 10.50 17.62 14.74
C ASP A 17 10.01 18.18 13.40
N THR A 18 9.33 19.32 13.48
CA THR A 18 8.73 19.98 12.33
C THR A 18 9.78 20.89 11.70
N VAL A 19 10.07 20.66 10.41
CA VAL A 19 11.00 21.49 9.63
C VAL A 19 10.19 22.33 8.64
N GLU A 20 10.40 23.64 8.68
CA GLU A 20 9.82 24.54 7.66
C GLU A 20 10.52 24.36 6.31
N LEU A 21 9.74 24.26 5.24
CA LEU A 21 10.27 24.16 3.88
C LEU A 21 10.80 25.52 3.40
N THR A 22 11.97 25.52 2.77
CA THR A 22 12.49 26.68 2.06
C THR A 22 11.68 26.95 0.78
N ALA A 23 11.80 28.15 0.19
CA ALA A 23 11.06 28.51 -1.03
C ALA A 23 11.21 27.50 -2.19
N PRO A 24 12.40 26.92 -2.48
CA PRO A 24 12.52 25.82 -3.45
C PRO A 24 11.72 24.57 -3.03
N GLY A 25 11.68 24.25 -1.74
CA GLY A 25 10.90 23.14 -1.20
C GLY A 25 9.39 23.35 -1.37
N VAL A 26 8.90 24.58 -1.20
CA VAL A 26 7.49 24.93 -1.44
C VAL A 26 7.12 24.75 -2.92
N ALA A 27 7.99 25.15 -3.85
CA ALA A 27 7.75 24.94 -5.28
C ALA A 27 7.72 23.44 -5.66
N LEU A 28 8.62 22.65 -5.09
CA LEU A 28 8.63 21.19 -5.28
C LEU A 28 7.38 20.52 -4.67
N LEU A 29 6.89 21.01 -3.53
CA LEU A 29 5.65 20.52 -2.92
C LEU A 29 4.44 20.77 -3.84
N ALA A 30 4.35 21.96 -4.45
CA ALA A 30 3.28 22.27 -5.40
C ALA A 30 3.31 21.34 -6.62
N ALA A 31 4.49 21.14 -7.21
CA ALA A 31 4.66 20.19 -8.32
C ALA A 31 4.33 18.75 -7.91
N LEU A 32 4.72 18.34 -6.71
CA LEU A 32 4.41 17.01 -6.18
C LEU A 32 2.90 16.81 -6.02
N ARG A 33 2.18 17.82 -5.50
CA ARG A 33 0.71 17.79 -5.38
C ARG A 33 0.05 17.58 -6.74
N GLU A 34 0.44 18.37 -7.74
CA GLU A 34 -0.08 18.23 -9.10
C GLU A 34 0.18 16.84 -9.70
N VAL A 35 1.38 16.29 -9.50
CA VAL A 35 1.72 14.94 -9.96
C VAL A 35 0.83 13.89 -9.29
N VAL A 36 0.61 13.99 -7.98
CA VAL A 36 -0.26 13.06 -7.24
C VAL A 36 -1.70 13.12 -7.74
N GLU A 37 -2.24 14.31 -8.00
CA GLU A 37 -3.58 14.49 -8.56
C GLU A 37 -3.70 13.88 -9.97
N ARG A 38 -2.72 14.14 -10.85
CA ARG A 38 -2.69 13.56 -12.19
C ARG A 38 -2.57 12.04 -12.14
N GLN A 39 -1.74 11.50 -11.26
CA GLN A 39 -1.64 10.05 -11.03
C GLN A 39 -2.99 9.47 -10.60
N ALA A 40 -3.71 10.13 -9.68
CA ALA A 40 -5.02 9.68 -9.24
C ALA A 40 -6.06 9.74 -10.38
N HIS A 41 -6.00 10.76 -11.24
CA HIS A 41 -6.84 10.86 -12.43
C HIS A 41 -6.57 9.70 -13.40
N TYR A 42 -5.31 9.47 -13.80
CA TYR A 42 -4.97 8.40 -14.73
C TYR A 42 -5.19 7.01 -14.14
N ALA A 43 -5.00 6.83 -12.83
CA ALA A 43 -5.31 5.58 -12.15
C ALA A 43 -6.81 5.24 -12.22
N ARG A 44 -7.69 6.24 -12.03
CA ARG A 44 -9.14 6.06 -12.19
C ARG A 44 -9.52 5.72 -13.63
N ALA A 45 -9.04 6.51 -14.60
CA ALA A 45 -9.30 6.26 -16.02
C ALA A 45 -8.83 4.85 -16.45
N ARG A 46 -7.62 4.44 -16.02
CA ARG A 46 -7.11 3.09 -16.26
C ARG A 46 -8.02 2.01 -15.66
N ALA A 47 -8.44 2.18 -14.41
CA ALA A 47 -9.29 1.21 -13.74
C ALA A 47 -10.65 1.05 -14.43
N GLU A 48 -11.24 2.15 -14.92
CA GLU A 48 -12.49 2.13 -15.68
C GLU A 48 -12.33 1.42 -17.04
N ILE A 49 -11.26 1.73 -17.78
CA ILE A 49 -10.95 1.08 -19.06
C ILE A 49 -10.69 -0.42 -18.88
N GLU A 50 -9.85 -0.79 -17.90
CA GLU A 50 -9.60 -2.21 -17.60
C GLU A 50 -10.86 -2.95 -17.18
N LYS A 51 -11.76 -2.30 -16.44
CA LYS A 51 -13.04 -2.89 -16.03
C LYS A 51 -13.92 -3.17 -17.25
N ALA A 52 -13.99 -2.25 -18.22
CA ALA A 52 -14.73 -2.47 -19.46
C ALA A 52 -14.15 -3.65 -20.25
N PHE A 53 -12.83 -3.69 -20.44
CA PHE A 53 -12.18 -4.82 -21.13
C PHE A 53 -12.36 -6.16 -20.42
N LYS A 54 -12.29 -6.20 -19.09
CA LYS A 54 -12.54 -7.42 -18.31
C LYS A 54 -13.99 -7.90 -18.45
N ALA A 55 -14.95 -6.98 -18.51
CA ALA A 55 -16.35 -7.31 -18.72
C ALA A 55 -16.57 -7.91 -20.11
N ASP A 56 -15.96 -7.33 -21.14
CA ASP A 56 -16.07 -7.80 -22.53
C ASP A 56 -15.39 -9.16 -22.74
N MET A 57 -14.23 -9.40 -22.10
CA MET A 57 -13.51 -10.67 -22.22
C MET A 57 -14.21 -11.86 -21.56
N GLY A 58 -15.02 -11.63 -20.52
CA GLY A 58 -15.65 -12.71 -19.75
C GLY A 58 -14.61 -13.69 -19.18
N THR A 59 -14.61 -14.93 -19.68
CA THR A 59 -13.69 -16.00 -19.26
C THR A 59 -12.51 -16.21 -20.22
N ALA A 60 -12.41 -15.43 -21.30
CA ALA A 60 -11.28 -15.52 -22.21
C ALA A 60 -10.00 -15.04 -21.54
N GLU A 61 -8.86 -15.63 -21.90
CA GLU A 61 -7.55 -15.22 -21.36
C GLU A 61 -6.78 -14.26 -22.27
N VAL A 62 -7.12 -14.18 -23.55
CA VAL A 62 -6.38 -13.39 -24.56
C VAL A 62 -7.37 -12.59 -25.41
N ALA A 63 -7.12 -11.29 -25.55
CA ALA A 63 -7.84 -10.40 -26.44
C ALA A 63 -6.94 -9.99 -27.62
N ALA A 64 -7.52 -9.87 -28.81
CA ALA A 64 -6.81 -9.55 -30.06
C ALA A 64 -7.51 -8.44 -30.83
N VAL A 65 -6.72 -7.65 -31.57
CA VAL A 65 -7.18 -6.64 -32.54
C VAL A 65 -6.58 -7.03 -33.88
N ASP A 66 -7.41 -7.14 -34.92
CA ASP A 66 -7.01 -7.59 -36.27
C ASP A 66 -6.20 -8.91 -36.27
N GLY A 67 -6.57 -9.82 -35.38
CA GLY A 67 -5.91 -11.13 -35.22
C GLY A 67 -4.58 -11.09 -34.46
N ALA A 68 -4.07 -9.90 -34.08
CA ALA A 68 -2.88 -9.76 -33.26
C ALA A 68 -3.25 -9.66 -31.77
N PRO A 69 -2.65 -10.46 -30.87
CA PRO A 69 -2.94 -10.40 -29.44
C PRO A 69 -2.45 -9.07 -28.84
N VAL A 70 -3.32 -8.40 -28.08
CA VAL A 70 -3.04 -7.07 -27.50
C VAL A 70 -2.89 -7.13 -25.98
N PHE A 71 -3.68 -7.95 -25.29
CA PHE A 71 -3.54 -8.12 -23.85
C PHE A 71 -4.08 -9.47 -23.36
N THR A 72 -3.67 -9.85 -22.15
CA THR A 72 -4.10 -11.09 -21.49
C THR A 72 -4.69 -10.82 -20.12
N TYR A 73 -5.66 -11.64 -19.73
CA TYR A 73 -6.30 -11.58 -18.41
C TYR A 73 -6.47 -13.00 -17.88
N ARG A 74 -5.56 -13.42 -16.99
CA ARG A 74 -5.54 -14.77 -16.42
C ARG A 74 -5.92 -14.76 -14.95
N THR A 75 -6.71 -15.75 -14.55
CA THR A 75 -6.96 -16.05 -13.14
C THR A 75 -5.91 -17.03 -12.63
N THR A 76 -5.19 -16.66 -11.58
CA THR A 76 -4.22 -17.53 -10.90
C THR A 76 -4.62 -17.75 -9.45
N LEU A 77 -4.50 -18.98 -8.98
CA LEU A 77 -4.66 -19.29 -7.56
C LEU A 77 -3.39 -18.92 -6.82
N ARG A 78 -3.52 -18.11 -5.77
CA ARG A 78 -2.41 -17.76 -4.88
C ARG A 78 -2.75 -18.20 -3.46
N THR A 79 -1.88 -19.01 -2.89
CA THR A 79 -1.91 -19.34 -1.45
C THR A 79 -1.05 -18.34 -0.70
N SER A 80 -1.60 -17.70 0.33
CA SER A 80 -0.87 -16.79 1.22
C SER A 80 -1.14 -17.14 2.68
N LEU A 81 -0.11 -16.99 3.51
CA LEU A 81 -0.25 -17.14 4.95
C LEU A 81 -1.14 -16.01 5.52
N THR A 82 -2.16 -16.38 6.29
CA THR A 82 -2.97 -15.40 7.01
C THR A 82 -2.26 -15.03 8.32
N GLN A 83 -1.49 -13.94 8.31
CA GLN A 83 -0.71 -13.50 9.49
C GLN A 83 -1.58 -13.29 10.74
N LYS A 84 -2.84 -12.84 10.57
CA LYS A 84 -3.79 -12.69 11.67
C LYS A 84 -4.03 -14.02 12.40
N LEU A 85 -4.33 -15.08 11.64
CA LEU A 85 -4.57 -16.41 12.19
C LEU A 85 -3.30 -17.01 12.79
N LEU A 86 -2.13 -16.80 12.15
CA LEU A 86 -0.85 -17.24 12.71
C LEU A 86 -0.60 -16.61 14.08
N LYS A 87 -0.78 -15.29 14.21
CA LYS A 87 -0.59 -14.57 15.48
C LYS A 87 -1.62 -14.98 16.55
N GLN A 88 -2.85 -15.31 16.14
CA GLN A 88 -3.91 -15.71 17.06
C GLN A 88 -3.72 -17.13 17.62
N HIS A 89 -3.29 -18.07 16.78
CA HIS A 89 -3.20 -19.49 17.15
C HIS A 89 -1.79 -19.95 17.53
N PHE A 90 -0.74 -19.27 17.03
CA PHE A 90 0.67 -19.63 17.23
C PHE A 90 1.52 -18.37 17.51
N PRO A 91 1.26 -17.64 18.61
CA PRO A 91 1.94 -16.37 18.90
C PRO A 91 3.46 -16.52 19.07
N ASP A 92 3.91 -17.61 19.67
CA ASP A 92 5.34 -17.86 19.94
C ASP A 92 6.15 -18.01 18.64
N ILE A 93 5.58 -18.72 17.65
CA ILE A 93 6.17 -18.88 16.33
C ILE A 93 6.17 -17.55 15.58
N ALA A 94 5.06 -16.80 15.65
CA ALA A 94 4.98 -15.49 15.03
C ALA A 94 6.05 -14.53 15.58
N ALA A 95 6.30 -14.54 16.89
CA ALA A 95 7.34 -13.73 17.52
C ALA A 95 8.75 -14.16 17.08
N MET A 96 9.03 -15.47 17.07
CA MET A 96 10.32 -16.03 16.65
C MET A 96 10.70 -15.64 15.22
N CYS A 97 9.70 -15.56 14.33
CA CYS A 97 9.90 -15.21 12.92
C CYS A 97 9.75 -13.72 12.61
N SER A 98 9.50 -12.87 13.61
CA SER A 98 9.29 -11.43 13.40
C SER A 98 10.60 -10.66 13.45
N GLU A 99 10.81 -9.77 12.49
CA GLU A 99 11.95 -8.85 12.44
C GLU A 99 11.43 -7.41 12.44
N THR A 100 11.92 -6.59 13.37
CA THR A 100 11.56 -5.16 13.46
C THR A 100 12.65 -4.32 12.79
N LYS A 101 12.30 -3.58 11.75
CA LYS A 101 13.19 -2.65 11.06
C LYS A 101 12.64 -1.24 11.11
N ARG A 102 13.52 -0.26 11.31
CA ARG A 102 13.16 1.15 11.16
C ARG A 102 12.98 1.44 9.68
N VAL A 103 11.78 1.88 9.31
CA VAL A 103 11.46 2.35 7.96
C VAL A 103 11.02 3.81 8.03
N ARG A 104 11.42 4.59 7.03
CA ARG A 104 10.90 5.95 6.84
C ARG A 104 9.86 5.87 5.74
N THR A 105 8.65 6.32 6.03
CA THR A 105 7.57 6.41 5.03
C THR A 105 7.42 7.85 4.61
N PHE A 106 7.40 8.08 3.30
CA PHE A 106 7.10 9.40 2.74
C PHE A 106 5.60 9.49 2.47
N ASN A 107 4.90 10.36 3.20
CA ASN A 107 3.48 10.60 3.04
C ASN A 107 3.24 12.09 2.79
N LEU A 108 2.46 12.40 1.76
CA LEU A 108 1.88 13.73 1.59
C LEU A 108 0.63 13.81 2.48
N LEU A 109 0.60 14.77 3.41
CA LEU A 109 -0.45 14.84 4.45
C LEU A 109 -1.76 15.45 3.94
N ASP A 110 -1.69 16.45 3.04
CA ASP A 110 -2.87 17.16 2.51
C ASP A 110 -3.25 16.64 1.12
N LYS A 111 -3.78 15.41 1.05
CA LYS A 111 -4.37 14.88 -0.19
C LYS A 111 -5.83 15.29 -0.35
#